data_AF-X1K6J6-F1
#
_entry.id   AF-X1K6J6-F1
#
_cell.length_a   1.000
_cell.length_b   1.000
_cell.length_c   1.000
_cell.angle_alpha   90.00
_cell.angle_beta   90.00
_cell.angle_gamma   90.00
#
_symmetry.space_group_name_H-M   'P 1'
#
loop_
_entity.id
_entity.type
_entity.pdbx_description
1 polymer ?
#
loop_
_entity_poly.entity_id
_entity_poly.type
_entity_poly.pdbx_seq_one_letter_code
_entity_poly.pdbx_strand_id
1 'polypeptide(L)'
;MKLKEISPKSLKKVPDTELSALHLRCHQLYGKTKEFTKDDIVKIHVWILNEMRYRGVGYLIQDNELDRKSRPLLRKEEPEVQKGPLEETDLSKLKVPPIIFIPRFLRVSGSQIYARNRSPNDIDIIVCGEEEEENG
;
A
#
# COMPACT_ATOMS: atom_id res chain seq x y z
N MET A 1 19.46 3.42 4.85
CA MET A 1 20.12 3.78 3.57
C MET A 1 20.26 5.29 3.41
N LYS A 2 21.34 5.81 2.81
CA LYS A 2 21.47 7.26 2.50
C LYS A 2 20.85 7.58 1.14
N LEU A 3 20.32 8.80 0.95
CA LEU A 3 19.71 9.22 -0.32
C LEU A 3 20.64 9.08 -1.54
N LYS A 4 21.95 9.33 -1.39
CA LYS A 4 22.95 9.20 -2.48
C LYS A 4 23.14 7.75 -2.96
N GLU A 5 22.81 6.80 -2.12
CA GLU A 5 22.95 5.36 -2.41
C GLU A 5 21.67 4.78 -3.06
N ILE A 6 20.59 5.57 -3.07
CA ILE A 6 19.31 5.12 -3.60
C ILE A 6 19.40 5.04 -5.12
N SER A 7 19.15 3.83 -5.59
CA SER A 7 19.01 3.43 -6.98
C SER A 7 17.97 2.33 -7.09
N PRO A 8 17.38 2.09 -8.28
CA PRO A 8 16.42 1.00 -8.46
C PRO A 8 16.94 -0.38 -8.02
N LYS A 9 18.24 -0.65 -8.18
CA LYS A 9 18.84 -1.93 -7.73
C LYS A 9 18.97 -2.01 -6.22
N SER A 10 19.29 -0.90 -5.57
CA SER A 10 19.46 -0.85 -4.11
C SER A 10 18.13 -1.01 -3.38
N LEU A 11 17.04 -0.42 -3.90
CA LEU A 11 15.71 -0.46 -3.28
C LEU A 11 15.16 -1.88 -3.19
N LYS A 12 15.46 -2.76 -4.16
CA LYS A 12 15.07 -4.18 -4.17
C LYS A 12 15.52 -4.98 -2.94
N LYS A 13 16.53 -4.51 -2.22
CA LYS A 13 17.10 -5.19 -1.03
C LYS A 13 16.63 -4.58 0.29
N VAL A 14 15.95 -3.44 0.23
CA VAL A 14 15.49 -2.70 1.41
C VAL A 14 14.19 -3.33 1.90
N PRO A 15 14.01 -3.59 3.20
CA PRO A 15 12.76 -4.09 3.74
C PRO A 15 11.65 -3.02 3.66
N ASP A 16 10.39 -3.45 3.65
CA ASP A 16 9.25 -2.56 3.39
C ASP A 16 9.09 -1.44 4.43
N THR A 17 9.44 -1.71 5.69
CA THR A 17 9.45 -0.70 6.77
C THR A 17 10.45 0.42 6.48
N GLU A 18 11.64 0.07 5.99
CA GLU A 18 12.65 1.05 5.60
C GLU A 18 12.25 1.77 4.31
N LEU A 19 11.56 1.10 3.37
CA LEU A 19 11.03 1.72 2.16
C LEU A 19 10.02 2.83 2.47
N SER A 20 9.10 2.58 3.41
CA SER A 20 8.16 3.58 3.94
C SER A 20 8.88 4.72 4.68
N ALA A 21 9.93 4.43 5.43
CA ALA A 21 10.74 5.46 6.09
C ALA A 21 11.49 6.35 5.08
N LEU A 22 11.98 5.76 3.97
CA LEU A 22 12.60 6.50 2.88
C LEU A 22 11.60 7.42 2.18
N HIS A 23 10.37 6.95 1.94
CA HIS A 23 9.28 7.76 1.41
C HIS A 23 9.01 8.98 2.30
N LEU A 24 8.83 8.78 3.61
CA LEU A 24 8.64 9.89 4.57
C LEU A 24 9.83 10.86 4.55
N ARG A 25 11.06 10.34 4.49
CA ARG A 25 12.28 11.14 4.46
C ARG A 25 12.36 12.04 3.22
N CYS A 26 11.86 11.59 2.07
CA CYS A 26 11.74 12.43 0.87
C CYS A 26 10.85 13.65 1.14
N HIS A 27 9.68 13.48 1.76
CA HIS A 27 8.81 14.60 2.13
C HIS A 27 9.47 15.57 3.12
N GLN A 28 10.15 15.06 4.13
CA GLN A 28 10.83 15.89 5.14
C GLN A 28 11.96 16.74 4.55
N LEU A 29 12.65 16.21 3.55
CA LEU A 29 13.77 16.88 2.89
C LEU A 29 13.32 17.75 1.72
N TYR A 30 12.12 17.55 1.19
CA TYR A 30 11.56 18.36 0.14
C TYR A 30 11.32 19.79 0.64
N GLY A 31 12.16 20.73 0.19
CA GLY A 31 12.18 22.13 0.65
C GLY A 31 13.28 22.44 1.67
N LYS A 32 13.98 21.43 2.22
CA LYS A 32 15.16 21.58 3.07
C LYS A 32 16.43 21.10 2.34
N THR A 33 16.57 21.53 1.10
CA THR A 33 17.59 21.10 0.14
C THR A 33 18.89 21.88 0.34
N LYS A 34 19.85 21.30 1.09
CA LYS A 34 21.24 21.80 1.14
C LYS A 34 22.19 21.03 0.22
N GLU A 35 22.07 19.71 0.19
CA GLU A 35 22.96 18.82 -0.58
C GLU A 35 22.35 18.26 -1.87
N PHE A 36 21.03 18.32 -2.01
CA PHE A 36 20.28 17.76 -3.13
C PHE A 36 19.42 18.84 -3.74
N THR A 37 19.22 18.82 -5.05
CA THR A 37 18.22 19.70 -5.67
C THR A 37 16.81 19.15 -5.43
N LYS A 38 15.79 19.99 -5.63
CA LYS A 38 14.38 19.51 -5.59
C LYS A 38 14.16 18.38 -6.60
N ASP A 39 14.79 18.45 -7.77
CA ASP A 39 14.63 17.45 -8.83
C ASP A 39 15.30 16.11 -8.48
N ASP A 40 16.42 16.13 -7.76
CA ASP A 40 17.04 14.91 -7.25
C ASP A 40 16.11 14.19 -6.26
N ILE A 41 15.47 14.94 -5.37
CA ILE A 41 14.48 14.38 -4.43
C ILE A 41 13.28 13.82 -5.19
N VAL A 42 12.77 14.52 -6.22
CA VAL A 42 11.68 14.02 -7.07
C VAL A 42 12.07 12.69 -7.74
N LYS A 43 13.27 12.60 -8.32
CA LYS A 43 13.75 11.35 -8.97
C LYS A 43 13.83 10.19 -7.99
N ILE A 44 14.41 10.43 -6.82
CA ILE A 44 14.52 9.42 -5.76
C ILE A 44 13.13 8.98 -5.30
N HIS A 45 12.24 9.94 -5.09
CA HIS A 45 10.86 9.69 -4.68
C HIS A 45 10.11 8.83 -5.70
N VAL A 46 10.26 9.10 -6.99
CA VAL A 46 9.69 8.28 -8.07
C VAL A 46 10.23 6.85 -8.03
N TRP A 47 11.52 6.64 -7.76
CA TRP A 47 12.07 5.28 -7.61
C TRP A 47 11.47 4.53 -6.43
N ILE A 48 11.33 5.20 -5.28
CA ILE A 48 10.72 4.63 -4.08
C ILE A 48 9.26 4.26 -4.35
N LEU A 49 8.46 5.18 -4.90
CA LEU A 49 7.05 4.96 -5.20
C LEU A 49 6.83 3.81 -6.18
N ASN A 50 7.67 3.70 -7.23
CA ASN A 50 7.58 2.57 -8.16
C ASN A 50 7.89 1.24 -7.47
N GLU A 51 8.86 1.20 -6.54
CA GLU A 51 9.18 -0.02 -5.79
C GLU A 51 8.07 -0.38 -4.80
N MET A 52 7.53 0.61 -4.07
CA MET A 52 6.39 0.40 -3.16
C MET A 52 5.18 -0.14 -3.92
N ARG A 53 4.86 0.45 -5.08
CA ARG A 53 3.79 -0.03 -5.96
C ARG A 53 4.05 -1.45 -6.45
N TYR A 54 5.27 -1.76 -6.89
CA TYR A 54 5.63 -3.10 -7.36
C TYR A 54 5.42 -4.18 -6.28
N ARG A 55 5.68 -3.85 -5.01
CA ARG A 55 5.52 -4.76 -3.87
C ARG A 55 4.13 -4.76 -3.24
N GLY A 56 3.23 -3.88 -3.67
CA GLY A 56 1.94 -3.69 -3.01
C GLY A 56 2.04 -3.05 -1.62
N VAL A 57 3.14 -2.36 -1.30
CA VAL A 57 3.28 -1.61 -0.05
C VAL A 57 2.45 -0.35 -0.15
N GLY A 58 1.48 -0.18 0.75
CA GLY A 58 0.62 1.00 0.78
C GLY A 58 1.42 2.28 1.02
N TYR A 59 1.11 3.32 0.25
CA TYR A 59 1.64 4.67 0.47
C TYR A 59 0.52 5.70 0.32
N LEU A 60 0.60 6.76 1.12
CA LEU A 60 -0.34 7.87 1.09
C LEU A 60 0.22 8.99 0.20
N ILE A 61 -0.51 9.33 -0.86
CA ILE A 61 -0.27 10.54 -1.66
C ILE A 61 -0.95 11.71 -0.96
N GLN A 62 -0.18 12.70 -0.50
CA GLN A 62 -0.66 13.79 0.35
C GLN A 62 -1.04 15.08 -0.43
N ASP A 63 -1.17 15.01 -1.76
CA ASP A 63 -1.41 16.16 -2.66
C ASP A 63 -0.49 17.38 -2.39
N ASN A 64 0.75 17.12 -2.01
CA ASN A 64 1.77 18.15 -1.84
C ASN A 64 2.59 18.36 -3.12
N GLU A 65 3.47 19.36 -3.13
CA GLU A 65 4.26 19.73 -4.32
C GLU A 65 5.17 18.56 -4.80
N LEU A 66 5.75 17.77 -3.88
CA LEU A 66 6.56 16.60 -4.23
C LEU A 66 5.71 15.53 -4.94
N ASP A 67 4.54 15.22 -4.40
CA ASP A 67 3.60 14.25 -4.96
C ASP A 67 3.12 14.68 -6.34
N ARG A 68 2.74 15.95 -6.50
CA ARG A 68 2.31 16.51 -7.79
C ARG A 68 3.39 16.41 -8.86
N LYS A 69 4.66 16.58 -8.50
CA LYS A 69 5.78 16.41 -9.44
C LYS A 69 6.13 14.96 -9.71
N SER A 70 5.95 14.07 -8.74
CA SER A 70 6.37 12.67 -8.84
C SER A 70 5.33 11.81 -9.57
N ARG A 71 4.04 12.08 -9.33
CA ARG A 71 2.91 11.35 -9.90
C ARG A 71 2.93 11.21 -11.43
N PRO A 72 3.19 12.25 -12.25
CA PRO A 72 3.24 12.11 -13.70
C PRO A 72 4.44 11.28 -14.20
N LEU A 73 5.46 11.07 -13.35
CA LEU A 73 6.67 10.33 -13.67
C LEU A 73 6.63 8.87 -13.21
N LEU A 74 5.56 8.46 -12.53
CA LEU A 74 5.35 7.07 -12.13
C LEU A 74 5.17 6.19 -13.36
N ARG A 75 5.66 4.95 -13.28
CA ARG A 75 5.44 3.98 -14.35
C ARG A 75 3.94 3.72 -14.49
N LYS A 76 3.45 3.84 -15.73
CA LYS A 76 2.04 3.56 -16.07
C LYS A 76 1.72 2.08 -15.97
N GLU A 77 2.73 1.24 -16.16
CA GLU A 77 2.61 -0.21 -16.04
C GLU A 77 2.39 -0.56 -14.56
N GLU A 78 1.15 -0.89 -14.25
CA GLU A 78 0.87 -1.85 -13.20
C GLU A 78 1.62 -3.14 -13.59
N PRO A 79 2.21 -3.90 -12.65
CA PRO A 79 2.40 -5.31 -12.94
C PRO A 79 1.06 -5.82 -13.48
N GLU A 80 1.08 -6.63 -14.54
CA GLU A 80 -0.11 -7.38 -14.91
C GLU A 80 -0.51 -8.17 -13.68
N VAL A 81 -1.38 -7.58 -12.85
CA VAL A 81 -2.35 -8.35 -12.08
C VAL A 81 -3.02 -9.11 -13.19
N GLN A 82 -2.73 -10.41 -13.29
CA GLN A 82 -3.33 -11.27 -14.28
C GLN A 82 -4.83 -11.02 -14.16
N LYS A 83 -5.37 -10.19 -15.05
CA LYS A 83 -6.80 -10.01 -15.25
C LYS A 83 -7.28 -11.24 -16.02
N GLY A 84 -6.92 -12.43 -15.51
CA GLY A 84 -7.71 -13.59 -15.80
C GLY A 84 -9.11 -13.33 -15.25
N PRO A 85 -10.15 -13.96 -15.80
CA PRO A 85 -11.37 -14.13 -15.02
C PRO A 85 -10.97 -14.60 -13.62
N LEU A 86 -11.65 -14.12 -12.58
CA LEU A 86 -11.61 -14.78 -11.28
C LEU A 86 -12.02 -16.22 -11.54
N GLU A 87 -11.06 -17.11 -11.81
CA GLU A 87 -11.34 -18.53 -11.82
C GLU A 87 -11.84 -18.82 -10.42
N GLU A 88 -13.03 -19.42 -10.34
CA GLU A 88 -13.54 -20.02 -9.12
C GLU A 88 -12.40 -20.86 -8.54
N THR A 89 -11.73 -20.30 -7.54
CA THR A 89 -10.58 -20.96 -6.95
C THR A 89 -11.18 -22.09 -6.17
N ASP A 90 -11.03 -23.31 -6.69
CA ASP A 90 -11.49 -24.51 -6.04
C ASP A 90 -10.79 -24.63 -4.68
N LEU A 91 -11.48 -24.15 -3.64
CA LEU A 91 -10.96 -24.05 -2.28
C LEU A 91 -10.66 -25.44 -1.70
N SER A 92 -11.15 -26.52 -2.32
CA SER A 92 -10.79 -27.89 -1.94
C SER A 92 -9.33 -28.24 -2.24
N LYS A 93 -8.67 -27.50 -3.14
CA LYS A 93 -7.25 -27.68 -3.51
C LYS A 93 -6.28 -26.94 -2.58
N LEU A 94 -6.78 -26.01 -1.78
CA LEU A 94 -5.99 -25.31 -0.79
C LEU A 94 -5.60 -26.28 0.33
N LYS A 95 -4.33 -26.67 0.39
CA LYS A 95 -3.74 -27.44 1.50
C LYS A 95 -3.53 -26.58 2.74
N VAL A 96 -4.43 -25.65 3.02
CA VAL A 96 -4.49 -24.93 4.28
C VAL A 96 -5.68 -25.46 5.06
N PRO A 97 -5.51 -25.78 6.35
CA PRO A 97 -6.64 -26.14 7.18
C PRO A 97 -7.66 -24.99 7.13
N PRO A 98 -8.97 -25.29 6.96
CA PRO A 98 -9.98 -24.25 6.91
C PRO A 98 -9.97 -23.48 8.24
N ILE A 99 -9.70 -22.18 8.19
CA ILE A 99 -9.92 -21.31 9.34
C ILE A 99 -11.40 -20.99 9.37
N ILE A 100 -12.15 -21.76 10.16
CA ILE A 100 -13.57 -21.52 10.38
C ILE A 100 -13.68 -20.50 11.52
N PHE A 101 -13.97 -19.26 11.16
CA PHE A 101 -14.27 -18.20 12.13
C PHE A 101 -15.78 -18.10 12.31
N ILE A 102 -16.29 -18.46 13.49
CA ILE A 102 -17.72 -18.41 13.82
C ILE A 102 -17.95 -17.25 14.81
N PRO A 103 -18.26 -16.04 14.33
CA PRO A 103 -18.57 -14.93 15.23
C PRO A 103 -19.95 -15.15 15.87
N ARG A 104 -20.13 -14.70 17.11
CA ARG A 104 -21.47 -14.66 17.76
C ARG A 104 -22.43 -13.73 17.04
N PHE A 105 -21.90 -12.66 16.45
CA PHE A 105 -22.66 -11.69 15.66
C PHE A 105 -21.84 -11.25 14.45
N LEU A 106 -22.44 -11.35 13.26
CA LEU A 106 -21.88 -10.85 12.01
C LEU A 106 -22.69 -9.64 11.57
N ARG A 107 -22.04 -8.48 11.39
CA ARG A 107 -22.68 -7.30 10.78
C ARG A 107 -22.01 -7.00 9.45
N VAL A 108 -22.71 -7.30 8.35
CA VAL A 108 -22.29 -6.95 7.00
C VAL A 108 -22.56 -5.45 6.81
N SER A 109 -21.51 -4.66 6.65
CA SER A 109 -21.64 -3.22 6.38
C SER A 109 -21.52 -3.00 4.87
N GLY A 110 -22.67 -2.87 4.20
CA GLY A 110 -22.68 -2.55 2.77
C GLY A 110 -22.24 -1.11 2.53
N SER A 111 -21.03 -0.92 2.01
CA SER A 111 -20.54 0.37 1.49
C SER A 111 -21.44 0.95 0.39
N GLN A 112 -22.28 0.11 -0.24
CA GLN A 112 -23.29 0.52 -1.22
C GLN A 112 -24.36 1.48 -0.66
N ILE A 113 -24.64 1.44 0.66
CA ILE A 113 -25.59 2.36 1.30
C ILE A 113 -25.06 3.80 1.32
N TYR A 114 -23.73 3.96 1.39
CA TYR A 114 -23.05 5.28 1.46
C TYR A 114 -22.43 5.70 0.12
N ALA A 115 -22.34 4.79 -0.83
CA ALA A 115 -21.74 4.98 -2.15
C ALA A 115 -22.73 5.58 -3.15
N ARG A 116 -23.18 6.83 -2.94
CA ARG A 116 -23.80 7.57 -4.06
C ARG A 116 -22.73 7.73 -5.15
N ASN A 117 -22.96 7.12 -6.31
CA ASN A 117 -22.07 7.11 -7.49
C ASN A 117 -20.72 6.39 -7.32
N ARG A 118 -20.63 5.33 -6.49
CA ARG A 118 -19.48 4.40 -6.52
C ARG A 118 -19.93 2.95 -6.70
N SER A 119 -19.08 2.15 -7.34
CA SER A 119 -19.23 0.70 -7.48
C SER A 119 -18.18 0.01 -6.61
N PRO A 120 -18.48 -0.27 -5.33
CA PRO A 120 -17.55 -1.01 -4.47
C PRO A 120 -17.39 -2.45 -5.00
N ASN A 121 -16.16 -2.97 -4.97
CA ASN A 121 -15.82 -4.33 -5.44
C ASN A 121 -15.43 -5.27 -4.28
N ASP A 122 -15.63 -4.81 -3.05
CA ASP A 122 -15.23 -5.44 -1.80
C ASP A 122 -16.38 -5.43 -0.77
N ILE A 123 -16.28 -6.34 0.21
CA ILE A 123 -17.24 -6.49 1.30
C ILE A 123 -16.52 -6.22 2.62
N ASP A 124 -16.94 -5.17 3.32
CA ASP A 124 -16.46 -4.86 4.66
C ASP A 124 -17.27 -5.65 5.70
N ILE A 125 -16.56 -6.45 6.49
CA ILE A 125 -17.14 -7.22 7.60
C ILE A 125 -16.67 -6.59 8.91
N ILE A 126 -17.62 -6.20 9.77
CA ILE A 126 -17.33 -5.76 11.13
C ILE A 126 -17.58 -6.92 12.07
N VAL A 127 -16.57 -7.25 12.87
CA VAL A 127 -16.63 -8.27 13.91
C VAL A 127 -16.40 -7.60 15.26
N CYS A 128 -17.26 -7.87 16.22
CA CYS A 128 -16.99 -7.50 17.62
C CYS A 128 -15.96 -8.48 18.19
N GLY A 129 -14.80 -7.98 18.59
CA GLY A 129 -13.87 -8.76 19.43
C GLY A 129 -14.51 -9.01 20.79
N GLU A 130 -14.33 -10.21 21.33
CA GLU A 130 -14.64 -10.46 22.74
C GLU A 130 -13.64 -9.66 23.59
N GLU A 131 -14.11 -8.93 24.60
CA GLU A 131 -13.24 -8.37 25.64
C GLU A 131 -12.58 -9.56 26.35
N GLU A 132 -11.25 -9.55 26.45
CA GLU A 132 -10.56 -10.44 27.38
C GLU A 132 -11.07 -10.09 28.79
N GLU A 133 -11.81 -11.00 29.41
CA GLU A 133 -12.06 -10.94 30.85
C GLU A 133 -10.68 -11.00 31.52
N GLU A 134 -10.19 -9.84 32.00
CA GLU A 134 -9.10 -9.80 32.95
C GLU A 134 -9.56 -10.59 34.18
N ASN A 135 -9.09 -11.84 34.29
CA ASN A 135 -9.31 -12.69 35.44
C ASN A 135 -8.77 -11.97 36.70
N GLY A 136 -9.69 -11.50 37.54
CA GLY A 136 -9.41 -11.01 38.90
C GLY A 136 -9.14 -12.13 39.89
#